data_AF-A0AAJ3HT67-F1
#
_entry.id   AF-A0AAJ3HT67-F1
#
_cell.length_a   1.000
_cell.length_b   1.000
_cell.length_c   1.000
_cell.angle_alpha   90.00
_cell.angle_beta   90.00
_cell.angle_gamma   90.00
#
_symmetry.space_group_name_H-M   'P 1'
#
loop_
_entity.id
_entity.type
_entity.pdbx_description
1 polymer ?
#
loop_
_entity_poly.entity_id
_entity_poly.type
_entity_poly.pdbx_seq_one_letter_code
_entity_poly.pdbx_strand_id
1 'polypeptide(L)' 'MLNLYVAIDRNKIIYGVLGTVENKLEMLFVSADRSGHGCGKLLLKFTVEKLKIRC' A
#
# COMPACT_ATOMS: atom_id res chain seq x y z
N MET A 1 -5.59 -13.20 -10.17
CA MET A 1 -5.21 -11.91 -10.81
C MET A 1 -4.55 -11.04 -9.75
N LEU A 2 -3.38 -10.46 -10.05
CA LEU A 2 -2.69 -9.55 -9.14
C LEU A 2 -3.27 -8.14 -9.30
N ASN A 3 -3.70 -7.53 -8.20
CA ASN A 3 -4.07 -6.12 -8.16
C ASN A 3 -2.96 -5.32 -7.47
N LEU A 4 -2.55 -4.20 -8.09
CA LEU A 4 -1.50 -3.33 -7.59
C LEU A 4 -2.07 -1.95 -7.26
N TYR A 5 -1.71 -1.44 -6.09
CA TYR A 5 -2.08 -0.11 -5.63
C TYR A 5 -0.81 0.64 -5.23
N VAL A 6 -0.78 1.95 -5.52
CA VAL A 6 0.38 2.79 -5.25
C VAL A 6 -0.01 3.97 -4.38
N ALA A 7 0.83 4.29 -3.41
CA ALA A 7 0.78 5.55 -2.69
C ALA A 7 1.65 6.55 -3.42
N ILE A 8 1.02 7.63 -3.90
CA ILE A 8 1.63 8.66 -4.71
C ILE A 8 1.43 10.03 -4.07
N ASP A 9 2.41 10.91 -4.18
CA ASP A 9 2.32 12.27 -3.65
C ASP A 9 1.79 13.28 -4.69
N ARG A 10 1.72 14.56 -4.32
CA ARG A 10 1.26 15.64 -5.20
C ARG A 10 2.17 15.86 -6.41
N ASN A 11 3.44 15.45 -6.33
CA ASN A 11 4.44 15.55 -7.38
C ASN A 11 4.47 14.29 -8.28
N LYS A 12 3.50 13.38 -8.11
CA LYS A 12 3.43 12.09 -8.81
C LYS A 12 4.57 11.13 -8.46
N ILE A 13 5.22 11.30 -7.31
CA ILE A 13 6.26 10.38 -6.84
C ILE A 13 5.61 9.24 -6.06
N ILE A 14 5.89 8.00 -6.48
CA ILE A 14 5.46 6.79 -5.79
C ILE A 14 6.37 6.56 -4.60
N TYR A 15 5.79 6.43 -3.40
CA TYR A 15 6.53 6.17 -2.17
C TYR A 15 6.09 4.90 -1.45
N GLY A 16 5.13 4.16 -2.01
CA GLY A 16 4.78 2.85 -1.52
C GLY A 16 3.91 2.08 -2.50
N VAL A 17 3.98 0.76 -2.42
CA VAL A 17 3.32 -0.18 -3.32
C VAL A 17 2.67 -1.28 -2.48
N LEU A 18 1.45 -1.66 -2.85
CA LEU A 18 0.67 -2.71 -2.24
C LEU A 18 0.16 -3.67 -3.33
N GLY A 19 0.51 -4.95 -3.22
CA GLY A 19 0.06 -6.03 -4.10
C GLY A 19 -0.92 -6.96 -3.38
N THR A 20 -2.02 -7.31 -4.05
CA THR A 20 -3.02 -8.23 -3.51
C THR A 20 -3.40 -9.31 -4.51
N VAL A 21 -3.60 -10.54 -4.02
CA VAL A 21 -4.06 -11.70 -4.79
C VAL A 21 -5.13 -12.41 -3.97
N GLU A 22 -6.25 -12.80 -4.60
CA GLU A 22 -7.31 -13.60 -3.96
C GLU A 22 -7.73 -13.10 -2.57
N ASN A 23 -7.89 -11.77 -2.46
CA ASN A 23 -8.30 -11.09 -1.23
C ASN A 23 -7.28 -11.19 -0.08
N LYS A 24 -6.00 -11.39 -0.39
CA LYS A 24 -4.89 -11.37 0.56
C LYS A 24 -3.87 -10.30 0.20
N LEU A 25 -3.21 -9.76 1.23
CA LEU A 25 -2.05 -8.91 1.06
C LEU A 25 -0.83 -9.80 0.79
N GLU A 26 -0.26 -9.69 -0.41
CA GLU A 26 0.93 -10.46 -0.78
C GLU A 26 2.21 -9.66 -0.60
N MET A 27 2.15 -8.36 -0.92
CA MET A 27 3.33 -7.50 -0.95
C MET A 27 3.00 -6.10 -0.46
N LEU A 28 3.86 -5.57 0.40
CA LEU A 28 3.83 -4.18 0.85
C LEU A 28 5.26 -3.65 0.90
N PHE A 29 5.54 -2.65 0.07
CA PHE A 29 6.83 -1.97 0.03
C PHE A 29 6.63 -0.49 0.27
N VAL A 30 7.51 0.11 1.08
CA VAL A 30 7.53 1.55 1.35
C VAL A 30 8.94 2.05 1.09
N SER A 31 9.05 3.19 0.41
CA SER A 31 10.35 3.79 0.13
C SER A 31 11.07 4.16 1.43
N ALA A 32 12.36 3.87 1.51
CA ALA A 32 13.15 4.00 2.73
C ALA A 32 13.19 5.45 3.26
N ASP A 33 13.25 6.42 2.36
CA ASP A 33 13.19 7.86 2.64
C ASP A 33 11.86 8.31 3.29
N ARG A 34 10.80 7.51 3.18
CA ARG A 34 9.49 7.77 3.78
C ARG A 34 9.16 6.85 4.96
N SER A 35 10.11 6.03 5.41
CA SER A 35 9.96 5.26 6.64
C SER A 35 9.76 6.22 7.83
N GLY A 36 8.94 5.80 8.81
CA GLY A 36 8.59 6.65 9.96
C GLY A 36 7.54 7.73 9.71
N HIS A 37 7.10 7.96 8.46
CA HIS A 37 6.12 9.00 8.11
C HIS A 37 4.68 8.47 7.97
N GLY A 38 4.43 7.22 8.37
CA GLY A 38 3.10 6.62 8.37
C GLY A 38 2.62 6.05 7.03
N CYS A 39 3.45 6.02 5.99
CA CYS A 39 3.09 5.49 4.66
C CYS A 39 2.62 4.02 4.71
N GLY A 40 3.28 3.16 5.48
CA GLY A 40 2.84 1.77 5.67
C GLY A 40 1.46 1.68 6.33
N LYS A 41 1.20 2.53 7.35
CA LYS A 41 -0.10 2.61 8.01
C LYS A 41 -1.19 3.08 7.04
N LEU A 42 -0.90 4.05 6.17
CA LEU A 42 -1.82 4.51 5.13
C LEU A 42 -2.23 3.35 4.20
N LEU A 43 -1.24 2.61 3.68
CA LEU A 43 -1.49 1.49 2.77
C LEU A 43 -2.27 0.37 3.46
N LEU A 44 -1.89 -0.03 4.68
CA LEU A 44 -2.61 -1.05 5.43
C LEU A 44 -4.05 -0.64 5.76
N LYS A 45 -4.26 0.63 6.14
CA LYS A 45 -5.60 1.16 6.40
C LYS A 45 -6.46 1.13 5.14
N PHE A 46 -5.89 1.49 3.99
CA PHE A 46 -6.56 1.35 2.70
C PHE A 46 -6.96 -0.11 2.42
N THR A 47 -6.05 -1.07 2.63
CA THR A 47 -6.31 -2.50 2.45
C THR A 47 -7.47 -3.00 3.30
N VAL A 48 -7.48 -2.68 4.60
CA VAL A 48 -8.54 -3.15 5.52
C VAL A 48 -9.85 -2.42 5.29
N GLU A 49 -9.82 -1.09 5.16
CA GLU A 49 -11.05 -0.30 5.16
C GLU A 49 -11.71 -0.20 3.79
N LYS A 50 -10.91 -0.10 2.72
CA LYS A 50 -11.41 0.08 1.35
C LYS A 50 -11.47 -1.23 0.59
N LEU A 51 -10.40 -2.03 0.63
CA LEU A 51 -10.37 -3.31 -0.07
C LEU A 51 -11.07 -4.44 0.71
N LYS A 52 -11.35 -4.24 2.00
CA LYS A 52 -11.94 -5.27 2.89
C LYS A 52 -11.11 -6.54 2.98
N ILE A 53 -9.80 -6.41 2.75
CA ILE A 53 -8.83 -7.48 2.89
C ILE A 53 -8.36 -7.49 4.35
N ARG A 54 -8.40 -8.66 4.98
CA ARG A 54 -7.81 -8.86 6.32
C ARG A 54 -6.37 -9.33 6.12
N CYS A 55 -5.44 -8.52 6.62
CA CYS A 55 -4.01 -8.84 6.69
C CYS A 55 -3.67 -9.62 7.96
#